data_AF-A0A7X9IPM8-F1
#
_entry.id   AF-A0A7X9IPM8-F1
#
_cell.length_a   1.000
_cell.length_b   1.000
_cell.length_c   1.000
_cell.angle_alpha   90.00
_cell.angle_beta   90.00
_cell.angle_gamma   90.00
#
_symmetry.space_group_name_H-M   'P 1'
#
loop_
_entity.id
_entity.type
_entity.pdbx_description
1 polymer ?
#
loop_
_entity_poly.entity_id
_entity_poly.type
_entity_poly.pdbx_seq_one_letter_code
_entity_poly.pdbx_strand_id
1 'polypeptide(L)'
;MQEQEITLYPSNWLYNAGVVGFLSYLERDDYLQNHNGDRFNFNDNYVRINNQVFININVNDNYFENGKVINLKGKNQYYPNFIDVKGNQKWVFENFVKEFSNQIDNSKGCSLCSTPLYILKENINPDLHNNQQNIDQKDQFFNKIENLNMIHNKLLGPSDKFPNAYWNMRDKFPICHLCTFILIHNHLALTKLSDGSEIFINALSFKVMYEMNKLVKELFGKEEIAGKQKSEILAMSVIEYSRRLNVSLGLWNQMNLEIIIKLNNSIDTYSLPYETVNLISDRKIASLLSEIGEFSVLDSLLDNEEDRLLDIAYRLIRIGMKPAQDRNKSDNALVNSFLHKEHNKNNILNVSQKILELYANINERRKTYARR
;
A
#
# COMPACT_ATOMS: atom_id res chain seq x y z
N MET A 1 -8.86 17.30 29.14
CA MET A 1 -7.74 16.50 28.62
C MET A 1 -7.45 17.09 27.24
N GLN A 2 -6.28 17.70 27.01
CA GLN A 2 -5.97 18.20 25.67
C GLN A 2 -5.85 17.00 24.75
N GLU A 3 -6.63 16.98 23.67
CA GLU A 3 -6.45 16.02 22.58
C GLU A 3 -5.02 16.16 22.07
N GLN A 4 -4.21 15.12 22.27
CA GLN A 4 -2.85 15.06 21.75
C GLN A 4 -2.90 14.22 20.47
N GLU A 5 -2.38 14.79 19.39
CA GLU A 5 -2.30 14.13 18.10
C GLU A 5 -0.93 13.48 17.93
N ILE A 6 -0.91 12.24 17.44
CA ILE A 6 0.31 11.57 17.00
C ILE A 6 0.50 11.86 15.51
N THR A 7 1.62 12.48 15.15
CA THR A 7 1.96 12.77 13.74
C THR A 7 2.91 11.72 13.18
N LEU A 8 2.53 11.12 12.04
CA LEU A 8 3.32 10.13 11.31
C LEU A 8 3.72 10.66 9.95
N TYR A 9 4.99 10.50 9.60
CA TYR A 9 5.57 10.89 8.31
C TYR A 9 5.96 9.66 7.49
N PRO A 10 5.72 9.66 6.16
CA PRO A 10 6.19 8.58 5.29
C PRO A 10 7.69 8.36 5.40
N SER A 11 8.13 7.11 5.36
CA SER A 11 9.54 6.73 5.41
C SER A 11 9.85 5.59 4.43
N ASN A 12 10.11 4.39 4.93
CA ASN A 12 10.31 3.18 4.13
C ASN A 12 8.98 2.46 3.89
N TRP A 13 8.91 1.67 2.83
CA TRP A 13 7.68 0.99 2.43
C TRP A 13 7.12 0.06 3.52
N LEU A 14 7.97 -0.57 4.34
CA LEU A 14 7.54 -1.51 5.38
C LEU A 14 6.77 -0.78 6.48
N TYR A 15 7.33 0.34 6.96
CA TYR A 15 6.65 1.24 7.89
C TYR A 15 5.39 1.83 7.25
N ASN A 16 5.48 2.30 6.00
CA ASN A 16 4.35 2.92 5.30
C ASN A 16 3.17 1.96 5.13
N ALA A 17 3.43 0.71 4.76
CA ALA A 17 2.42 -0.35 4.69
C ALA A 17 1.81 -0.62 6.07
N GLY A 18 2.61 -0.61 7.14
CA GLY A 18 2.12 -0.69 8.52
C GLY A 18 1.14 0.43 8.85
N VAL A 19 1.49 1.68 8.54
CA VAL A 19 0.63 2.85 8.78
C VAL A 19 -0.66 2.73 7.98
N VAL A 20 -0.59 2.49 6.67
CA VAL A 20 -1.78 2.35 5.81
C VAL A 20 -2.69 1.21 6.30
N GLY A 21 -2.11 0.09 6.71
CA GLY A 21 -2.85 -1.05 7.26
C GLY A 21 -3.55 -0.71 8.57
N PHE A 22 -2.88 0.02 9.46
CA PHE A 22 -3.45 0.51 10.71
C PHE A 22 -4.60 1.50 10.46
N LEU A 23 -4.42 2.48 9.58
CA LEU A 23 -5.47 3.44 9.21
C LEU A 23 -6.71 2.74 8.63
N SER A 24 -6.51 1.73 7.78
CA SER A 24 -7.61 0.96 7.18
C SER A 24 -8.46 0.22 8.23
N TYR A 25 -7.84 -0.22 9.32
CA TYR A 25 -8.55 -0.87 10.42
C TYR A 25 -9.15 0.15 11.40
N LEU A 26 -8.50 1.29 11.58
CA LEU A 26 -9.11 2.40 12.31
C LEU A 26 -10.43 2.82 11.67
N GLU A 27 -10.67 2.64 10.37
CA GLU A 27 -11.99 2.91 9.76
C GLU A 27 -13.09 1.90 10.12
N ARG A 28 -12.76 0.70 10.61
CA ARG A 28 -13.76 -0.32 10.94
C ARG A 28 -14.50 0.02 12.24
N ASP A 29 -15.83 -0.10 12.21
CA ASP A 29 -16.67 0.15 13.39
C ASP A 29 -16.44 -0.85 14.53
N ASP A 30 -15.97 -2.05 14.20
CA ASP A 30 -15.73 -3.12 15.17
C ASP A 30 -14.30 -3.17 15.71
N TYR A 31 -13.44 -2.24 15.29
CA TYR A 31 -12.05 -2.16 15.75
C TYR A 31 -11.92 -1.41 17.09
N LEU A 32 -12.75 -0.40 17.32
CA LEU A 32 -12.79 0.41 18.53
C LEU A 32 -14.04 0.08 19.35
N GLN A 33 -13.94 0.06 20.68
CA GLN A 33 -15.08 -0.28 21.56
C GLN A 33 -16.06 0.89 21.73
N ASN A 34 -15.58 2.13 21.93
CA ASN A 34 -16.43 3.30 22.22
C ASN A 34 -15.75 4.62 21.82
N HIS A 35 -15.54 4.85 20.51
CA HIS A 35 -14.90 6.08 20.04
C HIS A 35 -15.85 6.91 19.16
N ASN A 36 -16.30 8.04 19.70
CA ASN A 36 -17.12 9.03 18.99
C ASN A 36 -16.25 10.27 18.72
N GLY A 37 -15.51 10.25 17.62
CA GLY A 37 -14.60 11.32 17.24
C GLY A 37 -13.82 11.01 15.97
N ASP A 38 -13.08 12.00 15.48
CA ASP A 38 -12.18 11.83 14.35
C ASP A 38 -11.01 10.93 14.76
N ARG A 39 -10.82 9.85 14.01
CA ARG A 39 -9.82 8.82 14.29
C ARG A 39 -8.44 9.25 13.80
N PHE A 40 -8.40 9.85 12.60
CA PHE A 40 -7.19 10.40 11.99
C PHE A 40 -7.54 11.46 10.92
N ASN A 41 -6.57 12.29 10.57
CA ASN A 41 -6.69 13.31 9.54
C ASN A 41 -5.46 13.32 8.61
N PHE A 42 -5.70 13.32 7.31
CA PHE A 42 -4.65 13.43 6.29
C PHE A 42 -4.26 14.88 6.03
N ASN A 43 -2.97 15.16 6.12
CA ASN A 43 -2.33 16.33 5.53
C ASN A 43 -1.49 15.88 4.33
N ASP A 44 -0.98 16.84 3.55
CA ASP A 44 -0.29 16.54 2.29
C ASP A 44 0.92 15.59 2.50
N ASN A 45 1.69 15.80 3.57
CA ASN A 45 2.95 15.10 3.82
C ASN A 45 2.95 14.19 5.06
N TYR A 46 1.85 14.16 5.83
CA TYR A 46 1.77 13.39 7.07
C TYR A 46 0.32 13.04 7.41
N VAL A 47 0.14 12.08 8.32
CA VAL A 47 -1.16 11.78 8.92
C VAL A 47 -1.10 12.08 10.41
N ARG A 48 -2.17 12.66 10.94
CA ARG A 48 -2.37 12.84 12.38
C ARG A 48 -3.37 11.82 12.88
N ILE A 49 -3.04 11.15 13.98
CA ILE A 49 -3.90 10.16 14.62
C ILE A 49 -4.29 10.71 15.98
N ASN A 50 -5.59 10.68 16.28
CA ASN A 50 -6.07 11.03 17.61
C ASN A 50 -5.57 10.00 18.62
N ASN A 51 -4.75 10.39 19.59
CA ASN A 51 -4.15 9.43 20.52
C ASN A 51 -5.19 8.71 21.41
N GLN A 52 -6.42 9.23 21.51
CA GLN A 52 -7.50 8.59 22.25
C GLN A 52 -8.00 7.31 21.56
N VAL A 53 -7.70 7.10 20.28
CA VAL A 53 -8.06 5.84 19.61
C VAL A 53 -7.43 4.65 20.34
N PHE A 54 -6.21 4.80 20.86
CA PHE A 54 -5.45 3.73 21.49
C PHE A 54 -6.08 3.16 22.77
N ILE A 55 -6.72 4.01 23.59
CA ILE A 55 -7.48 3.55 24.77
C ILE A 55 -8.69 2.72 24.34
N ASN A 56 -9.25 3.04 23.18
CA ASN A 56 -10.49 2.48 22.68
C ASN A 56 -10.29 1.26 21.78
N ILE A 57 -9.06 0.87 21.44
CA ILE A 57 -8.80 -0.32 20.62
C ILE A 57 -9.30 -1.56 21.36
N ASN A 58 -10.12 -2.37 20.68
CA ASN A 58 -10.56 -3.66 21.21
C ASN A 58 -9.42 -4.70 21.11
N VAL A 59 -8.43 -4.58 22.00
CA VAL A 59 -7.19 -5.38 21.91
C VAL A 59 -7.48 -6.89 21.92
N ASN A 60 -8.47 -7.30 22.72
CA ASN A 60 -8.86 -8.71 22.85
C ASN A 60 -9.37 -9.30 21.54
N ASP A 61 -10.40 -8.70 20.96
CA ASP A 61 -11.05 -9.23 19.76
C ASP A 61 -10.19 -9.02 18.50
N ASN A 62 -9.26 -8.07 18.52
CA ASN A 62 -8.40 -7.78 17.38
C ASN A 62 -7.14 -8.65 17.33
N TYR A 63 -6.49 -8.91 18.48
CA TYR A 63 -5.13 -9.45 18.52
C TYR A 63 -4.94 -10.82 19.18
N PHE A 64 -5.98 -11.38 19.82
CA PHE A 64 -5.89 -12.64 20.54
C PHE A 64 -6.74 -13.74 19.89
N GLU A 65 -7.26 -14.72 20.63
CA GLU A 65 -7.85 -15.95 20.07
C GLU A 65 -8.98 -15.63 19.05
N ASN A 66 -8.78 -16.03 17.79
CA ASN A 66 -9.59 -15.66 16.60
C ASN A 66 -9.60 -14.16 16.25
N GLY A 67 -8.52 -13.45 16.57
CA GLY A 67 -8.36 -12.02 16.38
C GLY A 67 -8.66 -11.54 14.96
N LYS A 68 -9.52 -10.51 14.85
CA LYS A 68 -9.98 -9.92 13.58
C LYS A 68 -8.89 -9.21 12.78
N VAL A 69 -7.82 -8.79 13.45
CA VAL A 69 -6.59 -8.30 12.80
C VAL A 69 -5.69 -9.50 12.58
N ILE A 70 -5.21 -10.09 13.67
CA ILE A 70 -4.33 -11.26 13.67
C ILE A 70 -4.27 -11.87 15.06
N ASN A 71 -4.06 -13.17 15.19
CA ASN A 71 -3.69 -13.76 16.47
C ASN A 71 -2.17 -13.61 16.72
N LEU A 72 -1.77 -12.75 17.66
CA LEU A 72 -0.37 -12.51 18.03
C LEU A 72 0.23 -13.60 18.93
N LYS A 73 -0.59 -14.51 19.48
CA LYS A 73 -0.15 -15.58 20.38
C LYS A 73 0.49 -16.73 19.58
N GLY A 74 1.74 -17.05 19.89
CA GLY A 74 2.44 -18.20 19.32
C GLY A 74 2.76 -18.06 17.83
N LYS A 75 2.78 -19.18 17.10
CA LYS A 75 3.25 -19.23 15.69
C LYS A 75 2.17 -18.79 14.70
N ASN A 76 2.02 -17.49 14.49
CA ASN A 76 1.26 -16.97 13.34
C ASN A 76 2.18 -16.73 12.12
N GLN A 77 1.58 -16.59 10.93
CA GLN A 77 2.31 -16.54 9.66
C GLN A 77 3.13 -15.26 9.44
N TYR A 78 2.73 -14.14 10.06
CA TYR A 78 3.32 -12.81 9.81
C TYR A 78 4.29 -12.36 10.91
N TYR A 79 3.90 -12.54 12.18
CA TYR A 79 4.56 -12.05 13.40
C TYR A 79 4.75 -13.20 14.41
N PRO A 80 5.52 -14.25 14.05
CA PRO A 80 5.64 -15.45 14.86
C PRO A 80 6.17 -15.12 16.24
N ASN A 81 5.49 -15.63 17.27
CA ASN A 81 5.82 -15.43 18.67
C ASN A 81 5.89 -13.95 19.07
N PHE A 82 5.08 -13.05 18.52
CA PHE A 82 5.03 -11.66 19.02
C PHE A 82 4.58 -11.61 20.49
N ILE A 83 3.53 -12.34 20.83
CA ILE A 83 3.17 -12.71 22.21
C ILE A 83 3.55 -14.16 22.47
N ASP A 84 4.17 -14.41 23.62
CA ASP A 84 4.63 -15.74 24.00
C ASP A 84 3.49 -16.78 24.04
N VAL A 85 3.82 -18.04 23.72
CA VAL A 85 2.87 -19.15 23.51
C VAL A 85 1.95 -19.37 24.72
N LYS A 86 2.45 -19.14 25.94
CA LYS A 86 1.68 -19.29 27.18
C LYS A 86 0.65 -18.17 27.40
N GLY A 87 0.69 -17.09 26.61
CA GLY A 87 -0.23 -15.95 26.69
C GLY A 87 0.07 -14.99 27.83
N ASN A 88 1.18 -15.19 28.54
CA ASN A 88 1.50 -14.47 29.77
C ASN A 88 1.72 -12.96 29.56
N GLN A 89 2.14 -12.53 28.37
CA GLN A 89 2.37 -11.11 28.03
C GLN A 89 1.11 -10.37 27.54
N LYS A 90 -0.07 -11.01 27.57
CA LYS A 90 -1.33 -10.41 27.11
C LYS A 90 -1.64 -9.08 27.80
N TRP A 91 -1.59 -9.07 29.13
CA TRP A 91 -1.86 -7.87 29.94
C TRP A 91 -0.83 -6.76 29.67
N VAL A 92 0.44 -7.13 29.43
CA VAL A 92 1.50 -6.18 29.06
C VAL A 92 1.14 -5.51 27.73
N PHE A 93 0.73 -6.30 26.74
CA PHE A 93 0.35 -5.77 25.42
C PHE A 93 -0.89 -4.88 25.48
N GLU A 94 -1.91 -5.25 26.25
CA GLU A 94 -3.10 -4.41 26.45
C GLU A 94 -2.75 -3.03 27.02
N ASN A 95 -1.90 -2.98 28.05
CA ASN A 95 -1.45 -1.71 28.63
C ASN A 95 -0.49 -0.96 27.69
N PHE A 96 0.39 -1.68 27.00
CA PHE A 96 1.29 -1.12 26.00
C PHE A 96 0.54 -0.36 24.91
N VAL A 97 -0.56 -0.91 24.38
CA VAL A 97 -1.38 -0.20 23.39
C VAL A 97 -2.01 1.05 23.99
N LYS A 98 -2.59 0.96 25.19
CA LYS A 98 -3.27 2.10 25.85
C LYS A 98 -2.32 3.25 26.17
N GLU A 99 -1.07 2.95 26.54
CA GLU A 99 -0.08 3.96 26.93
C GLU A 99 0.30 4.94 25.80
N PHE A 100 0.01 4.63 24.52
CA PHE A 100 0.17 5.62 23.44
C PHE A 100 -0.77 6.83 23.56
N SER A 101 -1.79 6.77 24.42
CA SER A 101 -2.64 7.91 24.76
C SER A 101 -2.06 8.84 25.83
N ASN A 102 -1.02 8.38 26.55
CA ASN A 102 -0.41 9.04 27.70
C ASN A 102 0.93 9.68 27.32
N GLN A 103 1.71 10.10 28.33
CA GLN A 103 3.03 10.71 28.12
C GLN A 103 3.98 9.77 27.40
N ILE A 104 4.64 10.30 26.37
CA ILE A 104 5.53 9.55 25.49
C ILE A 104 6.93 10.17 25.52
N ASP A 105 7.94 9.32 25.56
CA ASP A 105 9.33 9.71 25.45
C ASP A 105 9.79 9.69 23.97
N ASN A 106 10.36 10.82 23.53
CA ASN A 106 10.88 10.99 22.17
C ASN A 106 12.41 11.19 22.18
N SER A 107 13.08 10.92 23.30
CA SER A 107 14.52 11.16 23.50
C SER A 107 15.42 10.19 22.73
N LYS A 108 14.91 8.99 22.40
CA LYS A 108 15.65 7.95 21.69
C LYS A 108 15.37 7.99 20.20
N GLY A 109 16.38 7.68 19.38
CA GLY A 109 16.23 7.59 17.92
C GLY A 109 15.53 6.30 17.47
N CYS A 110 14.77 6.38 16.37
CA CYS A 110 14.19 5.22 15.70
C CYS A 110 14.77 5.08 14.29
N SER A 111 15.04 3.85 13.86
CA SER A 111 15.58 3.58 12.52
C SER A 111 14.50 3.50 11.43
N LEU A 112 13.21 3.46 11.80
CA LEU A 112 12.09 3.34 10.86
C LEU A 112 11.30 4.64 10.66
N CYS A 113 11.24 5.53 11.65
CA CYS A 113 10.41 6.73 11.58
C CYS A 113 11.17 7.96 12.08
N SER A 114 10.73 9.13 11.63
CA SER A 114 11.32 10.43 12.02
C SER A 114 10.79 10.94 13.36
N THR A 115 9.66 10.42 13.84
CA THR A 115 8.99 10.82 15.09
C THR A 115 8.94 9.64 16.06
N PRO A 116 10.07 9.29 16.71
CA PRO A 116 10.13 8.16 17.63
C PRO A 116 9.21 8.38 18.83
N LEU A 117 8.42 7.36 19.17
CA LEU A 117 7.52 7.35 20.33
C LEU A 117 7.82 6.12 21.20
N TYR A 118 8.33 6.35 22.40
CA TYR A 118 8.62 5.33 23.40
C TYR A 118 7.73 5.48 24.63
N ILE A 119 7.01 4.41 24.96
CA ILE A 119 6.31 4.29 26.23
C ILE A 119 7.32 4.18 27.39
N LEU A 120 7.05 4.91 28.48
CA LEU A 120 7.75 4.78 29.75
C LEU A 120 7.35 3.46 30.41
N LYS A 121 8.29 2.52 30.54
CA LYS A 121 8.04 1.18 31.13
C LYS A 121 7.50 1.24 32.56
N GLU A 122 7.74 2.35 33.26
CA GLU A 122 7.30 2.63 34.63
C GLU A 122 5.78 2.86 34.72
N ASN A 123 5.13 3.25 33.62
CA ASN A 123 3.67 3.43 33.59
C ASN A 123 2.93 2.10 33.51
N ILE A 124 3.58 1.04 33.02
CA ILE A 124 3.00 -0.30 32.94
C ILE A 124 3.46 -1.08 34.16
N ASN A 125 2.61 -1.12 35.19
CA ASN A 125 2.86 -1.92 36.39
C ASN A 125 1.81 -3.01 36.53
N PRO A 126 2.21 -4.22 36.97
CA PRO A 126 1.26 -5.27 37.25
C PRO A 126 0.40 -4.94 38.46
N ASP A 127 -0.81 -5.48 38.47
CA ASP A 127 -1.64 -5.51 39.68
C ASP A 127 -0.91 -6.26 40.81
N LEU A 128 -1.16 -5.84 42.05
CA LEU A 128 -0.43 -6.21 43.28
C LEU A 128 -0.22 -7.71 43.55
N HIS A 129 -0.87 -8.61 42.81
CA HIS A 129 -0.73 -10.06 42.93
C HIS A 129 0.24 -10.62 41.87
N ASN A 130 1.27 -11.36 42.32
CA ASN A 130 2.35 -11.95 41.49
C ASN A 130 3.33 -10.95 40.83
N ASN A 131 3.74 -9.92 41.58
CA ASN A 131 4.62 -8.84 41.09
C ASN A 131 5.87 -9.31 40.34
N GLN A 132 6.66 -10.27 40.87
CA GLN A 132 7.95 -10.60 40.25
C GLN A 132 7.80 -11.26 38.88
N GLN A 133 6.94 -12.27 38.76
CA GLN A 133 6.71 -12.97 37.49
C GLN A 133 6.13 -12.03 36.42
N ASN A 134 5.30 -11.07 36.83
CA ASN A 134 4.73 -10.09 35.91
C ASN A 134 5.77 -9.03 35.50
N ILE A 135 6.64 -8.59 36.41
CA ILE A 135 7.77 -7.70 36.07
C ILE A 135 8.70 -8.38 35.06
N ASP A 136 9.06 -9.64 35.28
CA ASP A 136 9.93 -10.39 34.35
C ASP A 136 9.29 -10.50 32.96
N GLN A 137 7.97 -10.72 32.88
CA GLN A 137 7.24 -10.76 31.61
C GLN A 137 7.21 -9.41 30.89
N LYS A 138 7.03 -8.32 31.64
CA LYS A 138 7.09 -6.96 31.12
C LYS A 138 8.45 -6.68 30.51
N ASP A 139 9.52 -6.98 31.23
CA ASP A 139 10.88 -6.73 30.77
C ASP A 139 11.23 -7.59 29.56
N GLN A 140 10.84 -8.86 29.56
CA GLN A 140 10.97 -9.75 28.39
C GLN A 140 10.25 -9.22 27.16
N PHE A 141 9.02 -8.72 27.32
CA PHE A 141 8.25 -8.13 26.23
C PHE A 141 8.98 -6.92 25.63
N PHE A 142 9.41 -5.96 26.46
CA PHE A 142 10.09 -4.76 25.98
C PHE A 142 11.44 -5.05 25.33
N ASN A 143 12.25 -5.95 25.90
CA ASN A 143 13.56 -6.30 25.35
C ASN A 143 13.44 -6.95 23.96
N LYS A 144 12.36 -7.69 23.73
CA LYS A 144 12.07 -8.39 22.47
C LYS A 144 11.63 -7.45 21.34
N ILE A 145 10.93 -6.37 21.66
CA ILE A 145 10.40 -5.42 20.68
C ILE A 145 11.33 -4.23 20.38
N GLU A 146 12.42 -4.06 21.13
CA GLU A 146 13.32 -2.91 21.04
C GLU A 146 14.07 -2.82 19.70
N ASN A 147 14.32 -3.97 19.06
CA ASN A 147 15.05 -4.08 17.81
C ASN A 147 14.23 -4.84 16.77
N LEU A 148 14.32 -4.40 15.51
CA LEU A 148 13.68 -5.09 14.40
C LEU A 148 14.25 -6.51 14.23
N ASN A 149 13.37 -7.50 14.22
CA ASN A 149 13.69 -8.92 14.14
C ASN A 149 12.47 -9.69 13.57
N MET A 150 12.57 -11.02 13.53
CA MET A 150 11.54 -11.90 12.95
C MET A 150 10.14 -11.75 13.58
N ILE A 151 10.01 -11.26 14.83
CA ILE A 151 8.69 -11.05 15.45
C ILE A 151 7.94 -9.88 14.81
N HIS A 152 8.65 -8.93 14.21
CA HIS A 152 8.07 -7.76 13.54
C HIS A 152 7.77 -8.02 12.06
N ASN A 153 8.62 -8.82 11.41
CA ASN A 153 8.43 -9.25 10.04
C ASN A 153 9.23 -10.53 9.79
N LYS A 154 8.55 -11.64 9.51
CA LYS A 154 9.21 -12.94 9.29
C LYS A 154 10.22 -12.95 8.12
N LEU A 155 9.99 -12.11 7.11
CA LEU A 155 10.76 -12.13 5.87
C LEU A 155 12.02 -11.25 5.94
N LEU A 156 11.90 -10.06 6.52
CA LEU A 156 12.98 -9.06 6.58
C LEU A 156 13.70 -9.02 7.92
N GLY A 157 13.01 -9.46 8.98
CA GLY A 157 13.54 -9.48 10.32
C GLY A 157 14.65 -10.53 10.42
N PRO A 158 15.87 -10.15 10.86
CA PRO A 158 16.90 -11.14 11.13
C PRO A 158 16.41 -12.11 12.22
N SER A 159 16.84 -13.37 12.15
CA SER A 159 16.89 -14.18 13.37
C SER A 159 17.92 -13.53 14.29
N ASP A 160 17.74 -13.62 15.62
CA ASP A 160 18.54 -12.90 16.63
C ASP A 160 20.08 -13.12 16.58
N LYS A 161 20.61 -13.84 15.57
CA LYS A 161 21.98 -14.33 15.49
C LYS A 161 22.73 -14.08 14.17
N PHE A 162 22.28 -13.23 13.24
CA PHE A 162 23.11 -12.97 12.05
C PHE A 162 22.93 -11.57 11.43
N PRO A 163 24.00 -10.77 11.30
CA PRO A 163 23.96 -9.59 10.45
C PRO A 163 23.77 -10.06 9.00
N ASN A 164 22.64 -9.72 8.38
CA ASN A 164 22.48 -9.91 6.94
C ASN A 164 22.93 -8.64 6.19
N ALA A 165 23.36 -8.81 4.95
CA ALA A 165 23.87 -7.71 4.12
C ALA A 165 22.84 -6.58 3.93
N TYR A 166 21.54 -6.88 4.10
CA TYR A 166 20.45 -5.93 4.01
C TYR A 166 20.55 -4.81 5.06
N TRP A 167 21.10 -5.07 6.25
CA TRP A 167 21.24 -4.09 7.33
C TRP A 167 22.63 -3.46 7.43
N ASN A 168 23.42 -3.43 6.35
CA ASN A 168 24.78 -2.87 6.34
C ASN A 168 25.69 -3.45 7.45
N MET A 169 25.51 -4.72 7.80
CA MET A 169 26.21 -5.39 8.90
C MET A 169 26.03 -4.73 10.28
N ARG A 170 25.01 -3.88 10.48
CA ARG A 170 24.63 -3.44 11.83
C ARG A 170 23.96 -4.59 12.57
N ASP A 171 24.41 -4.83 13.78
CA ASP A 171 23.97 -5.91 14.67
C ASP A 171 22.57 -5.66 15.26
N LYS A 172 22.14 -4.39 15.32
CA LYS A 172 20.84 -3.98 15.88
C LYS A 172 20.23 -2.83 15.09
N PHE A 173 18.96 -2.97 14.75
CA PHE A 173 18.16 -1.94 14.10
C PHE A 173 17.08 -1.46 15.08
N PRO A 174 17.38 -0.46 15.92
CA PRO A 174 16.47 -0.04 16.99
C PRO A 174 15.22 0.61 16.40
N ILE A 175 14.07 0.21 16.94
CA ILE A 175 12.76 0.72 16.53
C ILE A 175 12.01 1.25 17.74
N CYS A 176 11.15 2.26 17.55
CA CYS A 176 10.35 2.78 18.64
C CYS A 176 9.14 1.90 18.93
N HIS A 177 8.58 2.03 20.13
CA HIS A 177 7.43 1.24 20.56
C HIS A 177 6.22 1.44 19.63
N LEU A 178 5.98 2.66 19.15
CA LEU A 178 4.92 2.89 18.17
C LEU A 178 5.19 2.14 16.86
N CYS A 179 6.41 2.20 16.33
CA CYS A 179 6.76 1.47 15.11
C CYS A 179 6.51 -0.03 15.26
N THR A 180 6.87 -0.63 16.40
CA THR A 180 6.55 -2.04 16.70
C THR A 180 5.04 -2.30 16.54
N PHE A 181 4.19 -1.45 17.11
CA PHE A 181 2.74 -1.60 17.01
C PHE A 181 2.21 -1.34 15.58
N ILE A 182 2.78 -0.40 14.85
CA ILE A 182 2.40 -0.13 13.46
C ILE A 182 2.77 -1.29 12.55
N LEU A 183 3.94 -1.91 12.74
CA LEU A 183 4.41 -3.01 11.89
C LEU A 183 3.51 -4.25 11.91
N ILE A 184 2.82 -4.52 13.02
CA ILE A 184 1.87 -5.64 13.11
C ILE A 184 0.59 -5.46 12.26
N HIS A 185 0.49 -4.34 11.53
CA HIS A 185 -0.59 -4.06 10.58
C HIS A 185 -0.13 -4.10 9.11
N ASN A 186 1.16 -4.33 8.83
CA ASN A 186 1.68 -4.18 7.46
C ASN A 186 1.01 -5.13 6.45
N HIS A 187 0.62 -6.33 6.90
CA HIS A 187 -0.03 -7.34 6.05
C HIS A 187 -1.42 -6.91 5.58
N LEU A 188 -2.05 -5.95 6.26
CA LEU A 188 -3.42 -5.50 5.97
C LEU A 188 -3.47 -4.52 4.79
N ALA A 189 -2.35 -3.82 4.53
CA ALA A 189 -2.22 -2.92 3.40
C ALA A 189 -1.92 -3.64 2.08
N LEU A 190 -1.51 -4.91 2.15
CA LEU A 190 -1.20 -5.71 0.97
C LEU A 190 -2.49 -6.21 0.31
N THR A 191 -2.58 -6.06 -1.01
CA THR A 191 -3.66 -6.63 -1.82
C THR A 191 -3.16 -7.91 -2.49
N LYS A 192 -3.84 -9.02 -2.23
CA LYS A 192 -3.54 -10.30 -2.87
C LYS A 192 -4.14 -10.34 -4.28
N LEU A 193 -3.32 -10.75 -5.25
CA LEU A 193 -3.67 -10.93 -6.66
C LEU A 193 -3.99 -12.41 -6.97
N SER A 194 -4.54 -12.65 -8.16
CA SER A 194 -4.93 -13.99 -8.62
C SER A 194 -3.76 -14.96 -8.78
N ASP A 195 -2.57 -14.45 -9.08
CA ASP A 195 -1.33 -15.23 -9.20
C ASP A 195 -0.71 -15.59 -7.83
N GLY A 196 -1.35 -15.18 -6.74
CA GLY A 196 -0.89 -15.40 -5.38
C GLY A 196 0.12 -14.37 -4.87
N SER A 197 0.53 -13.40 -5.70
CA SER A 197 1.36 -12.28 -5.25
C SER A 197 0.55 -11.29 -4.40
N GLU A 198 1.24 -10.58 -3.53
CA GLU A 198 0.71 -9.51 -2.68
C GLU A 198 1.35 -8.19 -3.12
N ILE A 199 0.56 -7.15 -3.38
CA ILE A 199 1.06 -5.85 -3.82
C ILE A 199 0.71 -4.72 -2.85
N PHE A 200 1.57 -3.71 -2.79
CA PHE A 200 1.34 -2.45 -2.08
C PHE A 200 1.94 -1.29 -2.88
N ILE A 201 1.18 -0.21 -3.05
CA ILE A 201 1.66 1.02 -3.69
C ILE A 201 2.24 1.94 -2.62
N ASN A 202 3.56 2.12 -2.66
CA ASN A 202 4.32 3.03 -1.82
C ASN A 202 4.50 4.40 -2.52
N ALA A 203 4.41 5.47 -1.75
CA ALA A 203 4.52 6.86 -2.23
C ALA A 203 5.03 7.78 -1.12
N LEU A 204 5.32 9.04 -1.44
CA LEU A 204 5.76 10.06 -0.46
C LEU A 204 4.62 10.70 0.37
N SER A 205 3.36 10.27 0.18
CA SER A 205 2.21 10.81 0.90
C SER A 205 1.29 9.70 1.41
N PHE A 206 0.94 9.72 2.70
CA PHE A 206 0.00 8.76 3.28
C PHE A 206 -1.39 8.85 2.67
N LYS A 207 -1.86 10.05 2.32
CA LYS A 207 -3.15 10.23 1.66
C LYS A 207 -3.19 9.51 0.31
N VAL A 208 -2.11 9.66 -0.47
CA VAL A 208 -1.96 8.97 -1.76
C VAL A 208 -1.92 7.47 -1.54
N MET A 209 -1.03 6.97 -0.68
CA MET A 209 -0.88 5.54 -0.45
C MET A 209 -2.20 4.92 0.04
N TYR A 210 -2.91 5.59 0.94
CA TYR A 210 -4.17 5.12 1.49
C TYR A 210 -5.23 4.93 0.39
N GLU A 211 -5.49 5.99 -0.37
CA GLU A 211 -6.48 5.97 -1.44
C GLU A 211 -6.08 5.02 -2.57
N MET A 212 -4.83 5.04 -3.04
CA MET A 212 -4.38 4.16 -4.11
C MET A 212 -4.48 2.68 -3.73
N ASN A 213 -4.07 2.30 -2.51
CA ASN A 213 -4.20 0.89 -2.09
C ASN A 213 -5.67 0.49 -1.85
N LYS A 214 -6.53 1.43 -1.44
CA LYS A 214 -7.98 1.21 -1.40
C LYS A 214 -8.55 0.98 -2.80
N LEU A 215 -8.13 1.77 -3.79
CA LEU A 215 -8.49 1.57 -5.21
C LEU A 215 -8.04 0.23 -5.74
N VAL A 216 -6.78 -0.15 -5.51
CA VAL A 216 -6.25 -1.46 -5.90
C VAL A 216 -7.11 -2.57 -5.29
N LYS A 217 -7.44 -2.48 -4.00
CA LYS A 217 -8.27 -3.48 -3.32
C LYS A 217 -9.69 -3.54 -3.88
N GLU A 218 -10.28 -2.41 -4.25
CA GLU A 218 -11.59 -2.34 -4.92
C GLU A 218 -11.56 -2.98 -6.30
N LEU A 219 -10.51 -2.72 -7.09
CA LEU A 219 -10.38 -3.15 -8.48
C LEU A 219 -9.94 -4.61 -8.65
N PHE A 220 -9.12 -5.11 -7.73
CA PHE A 220 -8.43 -6.40 -7.89
C PHE A 220 -8.63 -7.35 -6.70
N GLY A 221 -9.11 -6.88 -5.55
CA GLY A 221 -9.23 -7.68 -4.33
C GLY A 221 -10.42 -8.64 -4.28
N LYS A 222 -11.25 -8.72 -5.34
CA LYS A 222 -12.52 -9.46 -5.33
C LYS A 222 -12.68 -10.54 -6.42
N GLU A 223 -11.75 -10.70 -7.35
CA GLU A 223 -11.91 -11.65 -8.47
C GLU A 223 -10.59 -12.33 -8.86
N GLU A 224 -10.67 -13.59 -9.32
CA GLU A 224 -9.59 -14.28 -10.04
C GLU A 224 -9.41 -13.64 -11.42
N ILE A 225 -8.85 -12.43 -11.47
CA ILE A 225 -8.55 -11.76 -12.74
C ILE A 225 -7.21 -12.28 -13.24
N ALA A 226 -7.27 -13.33 -14.07
CA ALA A 226 -6.12 -13.94 -14.69
C ALA A 226 -5.18 -12.91 -15.36
N GLY A 227 -3.92 -12.90 -14.93
CA GLY A 227 -2.78 -12.51 -15.77
C GLY A 227 -2.48 -11.02 -15.96
N LYS A 228 -2.99 -10.11 -15.11
CA LYS A 228 -2.61 -8.69 -15.22
C LYS A 228 -1.15 -8.46 -14.83
N GLN A 229 -0.41 -7.72 -15.66
CA GLN A 229 0.97 -7.35 -15.34
C GLN A 229 1.02 -6.31 -14.22
N LYS A 230 2.11 -6.35 -13.44
CA LYS A 230 2.34 -5.45 -12.29
C LYS A 230 2.30 -3.97 -12.69
N SER A 231 2.85 -3.65 -13.86
CA SER A 231 2.86 -2.31 -14.48
C SER A 231 1.46 -1.81 -14.80
N GLU A 232 0.60 -2.66 -15.36
CA GLU A 232 -0.81 -2.36 -15.67
C GLU A 232 -1.58 -1.97 -14.41
N ILE A 233 -1.34 -2.67 -13.29
CA ILE A 233 -2.02 -2.39 -12.03
C ILE A 233 -1.69 -1.00 -11.51
N LEU A 234 -0.41 -0.62 -11.50
CA LEU A 234 -0.01 0.73 -11.08
C LEU A 234 -0.58 1.79 -12.00
N ALA A 235 -0.51 1.57 -13.31
CA ALA A 235 -1.03 2.51 -14.27
C ALA A 235 -2.54 2.73 -14.12
N MET A 236 -3.31 1.64 -13.97
CA MET A 236 -4.75 1.73 -13.69
C MET A 236 -5.04 2.47 -12.38
N SER A 237 -4.27 2.19 -11.34
CA SER A 237 -4.45 2.82 -10.03
C SER A 237 -4.15 4.32 -10.09
N VAL A 238 -3.11 4.72 -10.81
CA VAL A 238 -2.77 6.13 -11.06
C VAL A 238 -3.85 6.82 -11.89
N ILE A 239 -4.31 6.20 -12.97
CA ILE A 239 -5.38 6.73 -13.83
C ILE A 239 -6.67 6.92 -13.03
N GLU A 240 -7.09 5.91 -12.27
CA GLU A 240 -8.32 5.98 -11.47
C GLU A 240 -8.20 7.00 -10.33
N TYR A 241 -7.04 7.06 -9.68
CA TYR A 241 -6.77 8.08 -8.65
C TYR A 241 -6.80 9.50 -9.23
N SER A 242 -6.17 9.70 -10.39
CA SER A 242 -6.20 10.97 -11.15
C SER A 242 -7.62 11.36 -11.58
N ARG A 243 -8.47 10.37 -11.86
CA ARG A 243 -9.86 10.59 -12.22
C ARG A 243 -10.71 10.97 -11.00
N ARG A 244 -10.50 10.30 -9.85
CA ARG A 244 -11.25 10.55 -8.62
C ARG A 244 -10.85 11.85 -7.93
N LEU A 245 -9.60 12.28 -8.09
CA LEU A 245 -9.12 13.53 -7.53
C LEU A 245 -8.67 14.46 -8.65
N ASN A 246 -9.34 15.61 -8.78
CA ASN A 246 -8.94 16.74 -9.63
C ASN A 246 -7.65 17.42 -9.12
N VAL A 247 -6.63 16.66 -8.70
CA VAL A 247 -5.48 17.16 -7.95
C VAL A 247 -4.74 18.23 -8.75
N SER A 248 -4.50 19.35 -8.09
CA SER A 248 -3.60 20.42 -8.51
C SER A 248 -2.26 19.83 -9.00
N LEU A 249 -1.95 20.09 -10.27
CA LEU A 249 -0.79 19.61 -11.05
C LEU A 249 0.59 19.68 -10.36
N GLY A 250 0.73 20.33 -9.20
CA GLY A 250 1.97 20.41 -8.43
C GLY A 250 2.32 19.15 -7.62
N LEU A 251 1.35 18.32 -7.24
CA LEU A 251 1.58 17.15 -6.37
C LEU A 251 2.11 15.92 -7.14
N TRP A 252 1.87 15.85 -8.46
CA TRP A 252 2.26 14.73 -9.31
C TRP A 252 3.76 14.68 -9.63
N ASN A 253 4.41 15.84 -9.74
CA ASN A 253 5.84 15.94 -10.08
C ASN A 253 6.78 15.29 -9.03
N GLN A 254 6.26 14.82 -7.89
CA GLN A 254 7.06 14.30 -6.76
C GLN A 254 6.73 12.86 -6.36
N MET A 255 5.80 12.15 -7.04
CA MET A 255 5.14 11.02 -6.39
C MET A 255 5.97 9.75 -6.18
N ASN A 256 7.17 9.62 -6.78
CA ASN A 256 8.12 8.50 -6.65
C ASN A 256 7.42 7.17 -6.31
N LEU A 257 6.47 6.78 -7.16
CA LEU A 257 5.58 5.66 -6.89
C LEU A 257 6.35 4.35 -7.05
N GLU A 258 6.23 3.48 -6.07
CA GLU A 258 6.86 2.17 -6.04
C GLU A 258 5.81 1.12 -5.73
N ILE A 259 5.64 0.13 -6.62
CA ILE A 259 4.90 -1.08 -6.28
C ILE A 259 5.85 -2.00 -5.55
N ILE A 260 5.49 -2.34 -4.32
CA ILE A 260 6.10 -3.42 -3.57
C ILE A 260 5.34 -4.68 -3.88
N ILE A 261 6.06 -5.74 -4.24
CA ILE A 261 5.49 -6.99 -4.71
C ILE A 261 6.10 -8.10 -3.88
N LYS A 262 5.25 -8.81 -3.16
CA LYS A 262 5.64 -9.94 -2.36
C LYS A 262 5.11 -11.21 -3.00
N LEU A 263 6.01 -12.07 -3.45
CA LEU A 263 5.67 -13.38 -3.99
C LEU A 263 6.44 -14.44 -3.20
N ASN A 264 5.73 -15.35 -2.54
CA ASN A 264 6.33 -16.34 -1.65
C ASN A 264 7.22 -15.66 -0.56
N ASN A 265 8.54 -15.81 -0.68
CA ASN A 265 9.56 -15.23 0.20
C ASN A 265 10.48 -14.23 -0.53
N SER A 266 10.05 -13.64 -1.65
CA SER A 266 10.77 -12.54 -2.28
C SER A 266 9.97 -11.24 -2.20
N ILE A 267 10.68 -10.13 -2.13
CA ILE A 267 10.14 -8.78 -2.28
C ILE A 267 10.82 -8.16 -3.49
N ASP A 268 10.03 -7.88 -4.51
CA ASP A 268 10.44 -7.11 -5.67
C ASP A 268 9.84 -5.72 -5.58
N THR A 269 10.51 -4.77 -6.22
CA THR A 269 10.04 -3.39 -6.33
C THR A 269 9.98 -3.01 -7.80
N TYR A 270 8.89 -2.34 -8.20
CA TYR A 270 8.71 -1.82 -9.54
C TYR A 270 8.32 -0.35 -9.47
N SER A 271 9.01 0.50 -10.23
CA SER A 271 8.68 1.91 -10.37
C SER A 271 8.55 2.24 -11.85
N LEU A 272 7.62 3.14 -12.16
CA LEU A 272 7.47 3.67 -13.51
C LEU A 272 8.45 4.82 -13.73
N PRO A 273 8.99 4.98 -14.96
CA PRO A 273 9.69 6.20 -15.33
C PRO A 273 8.83 7.44 -15.08
N TYR A 274 9.48 8.52 -14.67
CA TYR A 274 8.82 9.78 -14.32
C TYR A 274 7.98 10.34 -15.48
N GLU A 275 8.49 10.20 -16.70
CA GLU A 275 7.83 10.64 -17.93
C GLU A 275 6.51 9.89 -18.14
N THR A 276 6.50 8.57 -17.91
CA THR A 276 5.32 7.71 -18.05
C THR A 276 4.26 8.09 -17.02
N VAL A 277 4.65 8.30 -15.75
CA VAL A 277 3.72 8.72 -14.69
C VAL A 277 3.06 10.05 -15.02
N ASN A 278 3.83 11.03 -15.51
CA ASN A 278 3.29 12.33 -15.92
C ASN A 278 2.30 12.22 -17.09
N LEU A 279 2.56 11.34 -18.06
CA LEU A 279 1.66 11.13 -19.18
C LEU A 279 0.34 10.51 -18.72
N ILE A 280 0.37 9.41 -17.95
CA ILE A 280 -0.85 8.73 -17.50
C ILE A 280 -1.65 9.54 -16.47
N SER A 281 -1.03 10.51 -15.81
CA SER A 281 -1.69 11.42 -14.87
C SER A 281 -2.28 12.66 -15.54
N ASP A 282 -1.95 12.93 -16.81
CA ASP A 282 -2.61 14.00 -17.55
C ASP A 282 -4.10 13.70 -17.71
N ARG A 283 -4.95 14.66 -17.33
CA ARG A 283 -6.41 14.48 -17.30
C ARG A 283 -6.98 13.96 -18.63
N LYS A 284 -6.51 14.48 -19.76
CA LYS A 284 -7.04 14.07 -21.08
C LYS A 284 -6.56 12.66 -21.41
N ILE A 285 -5.28 12.38 -21.21
CA ILE A 285 -4.68 11.06 -21.45
C ILE A 285 -5.33 10.01 -20.54
N ALA A 286 -5.47 10.29 -19.24
CA ALA A 286 -6.13 9.42 -18.26
C ALA A 286 -7.59 9.13 -18.63
N SER A 287 -8.35 10.16 -19.06
CA SER A 287 -9.73 9.98 -19.51
C SER A 287 -9.81 9.08 -20.74
N LEU A 288 -8.96 9.33 -21.74
CA LEU A 288 -8.92 8.52 -22.97
C LEU A 288 -8.53 7.07 -22.68
N LEU A 289 -7.50 6.84 -21.85
CA LEU A 289 -7.09 5.50 -21.44
C LEU A 289 -8.20 4.76 -20.68
N SER A 290 -8.91 5.45 -19.79
CA SER A 290 -10.04 4.89 -19.05
C SER A 290 -11.21 4.54 -19.97
N GLU A 291 -11.55 5.43 -20.91
CA GLU A 291 -12.63 5.24 -21.87
C GLU A 291 -12.35 4.14 -22.90
N ILE A 292 -11.11 4.00 -23.36
CA ILE A 292 -10.68 2.91 -24.24
C ILE A 292 -10.68 1.61 -23.43
N GLY A 293 -9.98 1.62 -22.30
CA GLY A 293 -9.92 0.53 -21.33
C GLY A 293 -9.40 -0.80 -21.88
N GLU A 294 -8.54 -0.78 -22.91
CA GLU A 294 -7.86 -1.95 -23.47
C GLU A 294 -6.41 -2.02 -22.99
N PHE A 295 -5.98 -3.17 -22.45
CA PHE A 295 -4.62 -3.33 -21.90
C PHE A 295 -3.53 -3.14 -22.97
N SER A 296 -3.75 -3.67 -24.17
CA SER A 296 -2.81 -3.52 -25.29
C SER A 296 -2.45 -2.06 -25.62
N VAL A 297 -3.39 -1.14 -25.40
CA VAL A 297 -3.22 0.31 -25.59
C VAL A 297 -2.43 0.91 -24.43
N LEU A 298 -2.75 0.48 -23.19
CA LEU A 298 -2.03 0.91 -22.00
C LEU A 298 -0.57 0.43 -22.01
N ASP A 299 -0.34 -0.83 -22.35
CA ASP A 299 0.99 -1.46 -22.42
C ASP A 299 1.89 -0.72 -23.42
N SER A 300 1.35 -0.35 -24.58
CA SER A 300 2.10 0.42 -25.59
C SER A 300 2.60 1.76 -25.02
N LEU A 301 1.87 2.38 -24.09
CA LEU A 301 2.31 3.60 -23.41
C LEU A 301 3.33 3.31 -22.30
N LEU A 302 3.14 2.24 -21.53
CA LEU A 302 4.03 1.87 -20.42
C LEU A 302 5.41 1.42 -20.91
N ASP A 303 5.46 0.72 -22.04
CA ASP A 303 6.68 0.20 -22.66
C ASP A 303 7.40 1.27 -23.52
N ASN A 304 6.90 2.50 -23.56
CA ASN A 304 7.37 3.57 -24.46
C ASN A 304 7.30 3.20 -25.96
N GLU A 305 6.36 2.33 -26.35
CA GLU A 305 6.10 1.92 -27.73
C GLU A 305 4.94 2.72 -28.34
N GLU A 306 4.90 4.04 -28.17
CA GLU A 306 3.70 4.82 -28.53
C GLU A 306 3.43 4.86 -30.04
N ASP A 307 4.45 4.71 -30.87
CA ASP A 307 4.29 4.59 -32.33
C ASP A 307 3.49 3.33 -32.72
N ARG A 308 3.46 2.31 -31.85
CA ARG A 308 2.61 1.14 -32.01
C ARG A 308 1.13 1.50 -31.92
N LEU A 309 0.75 2.51 -31.13
CA LEU A 309 -0.63 2.98 -31.05
C LEU A 309 -1.13 3.49 -32.40
N LEU A 310 -0.25 4.16 -33.15
CA LEU A 310 -0.58 4.67 -34.48
C LEU A 310 -0.81 3.53 -35.48
N ASP A 311 0.07 2.52 -35.49
CA ASP A 311 -0.10 1.32 -36.33
C ASP A 311 -1.38 0.55 -35.97
N ILE A 312 -1.64 0.35 -34.68
CA ILE A 312 -2.87 -0.28 -34.18
C ILE A 312 -4.09 0.48 -34.69
N ALA A 313 -4.13 1.81 -34.51
CA ALA A 313 -5.26 2.62 -34.93
C ALA A 313 -5.51 2.53 -36.44
N TYR A 314 -4.47 2.61 -37.28
CA TYR A 314 -4.63 2.48 -38.73
C TYR A 314 -5.16 1.11 -39.15
N ARG A 315 -4.65 0.03 -38.55
CA ARG A 315 -5.14 -1.32 -38.81
C ARG A 315 -6.61 -1.48 -38.41
N LEU A 316 -6.97 -0.97 -37.23
CA LEU A 316 -8.35 -1.01 -36.74
C LEU A 316 -9.28 -0.17 -37.63
N ILE A 317 -8.89 1.01 -38.11
CA ILE A 317 -9.69 1.81 -39.06
C ILE A 317 -9.93 1.02 -40.35
N ARG A 318 -8.87 0.44 -40.92
CA ARG A 318 -8.96 -0.33 -42.17
C ARG A 318 -9.95 -1.50 -42.05
N ILE A 319 -9.99 -2.17 -40.89
CA ILE A 319 -10.92 -3.26 -40.62
C ILE A 319 -12.33 -2.72 -40.29
N GLY A 320 -12.41 -1.61 -39.56
CA GLY A 320 -13.65 -0.95 -39.15
C GLY A 320 -14.46 -0.41 -40.34
N MET A 321 -13.80 -0.04 -41.44
CA MET A 321 -14.46 0.38 -42.68
C MET A 321 -15.09 -0.78 -43.47
N LYS A 322 -14.72 -2.04 -43.17
CA LYS A 322 -15.35 -3.21 -43.81
C LYS A 322 -16.66 -3.54 -43.10
N PRO A 323 -17.74 -3.86 -43.84
CA PRO A 323 -18.92 -4.50 -43.28
C PRO A 323 -18.51 -5.75 -42.49
N ALA A 324 -19.16 -6.03 -41.35
CA ALA A 324 -18.80 -7.15 -40.47
C ALA A 324 -18.81 -8.51 -41.20
N GLN A 325 -19.65 -8.64 -42.23
CA GLN A 325 -19.82 -9.81 -43.08
C GLN A 325 -18.60 -10.09 -43.97
N ASP A 326 -17.85 -9.04 -44.32
CA ASP A 326 -16.71 -9.08 -45.25
C ASP A 326 -15.36 -9.21 -44.52
N ARG A 327 -15.38 -9.30 -43.18
CA ARG A 327 -14.17 -9.47 -42.36
C ARG A 327 -13.69 -10.91 -42.43
N ASN A 328 -12.45 -11.10 -42.88
CA ASN A 328 -11.87 -12.43 -42.94
C ASN A 328 -11.41 -12.92 -41.55
N LYS A 329 -11.06 -14.21 -41.43
CA LYS A 329 -10.57 -14.79 -40.17
C LYS A 329 -9.34 -14.06 -39.61
N SER A 330 -8.48 -13.53 -40.49
CA SER A 330 -7.28 -12.78 -40.07
C SER A 330 -7.60 -11.39 -39.52
N ASP A 331 -8.58 -10.70 -40.09
CA ASP A 331 -9.06 -9.40 -39.61
C ASP A 331 -9.63 -9.56 -38.20
N ASN A 332 -10.44 -10.60 -37.98
CA ASN A 332 -11.03 -10.88 -36.67
C ASN A 332 -9.98 -11.33 -35.64
N ALA A 333 -8.97 -12.11 -36.05
CA ALA A 333 -7.85 -12.47 -35.17
C ALA A 333 -7.06 -11.23 -34.71
N LEU A 334 -6.82 -10.29 -35.62
CA LEU A 334 -6.09 -9.05 -35.34
C LEU A 334 -6.91 -8.10 -34.45
N VAL A 335 -8.22 -8.00 -34.66
CA VAL A 335 -9.09 -7.25 -33.74
C VAL A 335 -9.05 -7.86 -32.34
N ASN A 336 -9.15 -9.18 -32.22
CA ASN A 336 -9.11 -9.87 -30.93
C ASN A 336 -7.76 -9.80 -30.22
N SER A 337 -6.66 -9.52 -30.93
CA SER A 337 -5.34 -9.32 -30.29
C SER A 337 -5.18 -7.94 -29.67
N PHE A 338 -6.00 -6.94 -30.08
CA PHE A 338 -5.92 -5.59 -29.56
C PHE A 338 -7.11 -5.20 -28.70
N LEU A 339 -8.32 -5.62 -29.09
CA LEU A 339 -9.57 -5.30 -28.42
C LEU A 339 -10.12 -6.54 -27.73
N HIS A 340 -10.07 -6.57 -26.41
CA HIS A 340 -10.61 -7.65 -25.61
C HIS A 340 -12.07 -7.41 -25.24
N LYS A 341 -12.51 -6.14 -25.12
CA LYS A 341 -13.88 -5.81 -24.72
C LYS A 341 -14.85 -5.88 -25.90
N GLU A 342 -15.97 -6.58 -25.71
CA GLU A 342 -16.99 -6.76 -26.77
C GLU A 342 -17.58 -5.44 -27.27
N HIS A 343 -17.79 -4.45 -26.39
CA HIS A 343 -18.30 -3.14 -26.82
C HIS A 343 -17.31 -2.40 -27.74
N ASN A 344 -16.00 -2.61 -27.56
CA ASN A 344 -14.96 -2.03 -28.38
C ASN A 344 -14.88 -2.75 -29.74
N LYS A 345 -15.01 -4.09 -29.75
CA LYS A 345 -15.09 -4.89 -30.99
C LYS A 345 -16.28 -4.51 -31.86
N ASN A 346 -17.39 -4.09 -31.25
CA ASN A 346 -18.57 -3.60 -31.97
C ASN A 346 -18.43 -2.16 -32.49
N ASN A 347 -17.53 -1.36 -31.91
CA ASN A 347 -17.35 0.05 -32.21
C ASN A 347 -15.91 0.39 -32.65
N ILE A 348 -15.31 -0.44 -33.50
CA ILE A 348 -13.90 -0.35 -33.90
C ILE A 348 -13.48 1.06 -34.35
N LEU A 349 -14.30 1.71 -35.18
CA LEU A 349 -13.98 3.05 -35.70
C LEU A 349 -13.89 4.10 -34.57
N ASN A 350 -14.82 4.07 -33.63
CA ASN A 350 -14.83 4.98 -32.48
C ASN A 350 -13.60 4.74 -31.59
N VAL A 351 -13.28 3.48 -31.30
CA VAL A 351 -12.09 3.13 -30.51
C VAL A 351 -10.81 3.57 -31.21
N SER A 352 -10.73 3.38 -32.53
CA SER A 352 -9.56 3.80 -33.31
C SER A 352 -9.37 5.31 -33.29
N GLN A 353 -10.45 6.09 -33.38
CA GLN A 353 -10.40 7.55 -33.26
C GLN A 353 -9.88 7.97 -31.89
N LYS A 354 -10.35 7.34 -30.81
CA LYS A 354 -9.85 7.61 -29.45
C LYS A 354 -8.37 7.26 -29.30
N ILE A 355 -7.90 6.17 -29.92
CA ILE A 355 -6.47 5.79 -29.91
C ILE A 355 -5.64 6.85 -30.66
N LEU A 356 -6.11 7.37 -31.80
CA LEU A 356 -5.43 8.47 -32.50
C LEU A 356 -5.39 9.75 -31.68
N GLU A 357 -6.50 10.10 -31.03
CA GLU A 357 -6.56 11.26 -30.14
C GLU A 357 -5.59 11.10 -28.97
N LEU A 358 -5.52 9.91 -28.36
CA LEU A 358 -4.57 9.56 -27.32
C LEU A 358 -3.12 9.77 -27.79
N TYR A 359 -2.76 9.21 -28.95
CA TYR A 359 -1.44 9.36 -29.55
C TYR A 359 -1.07 10.84 -29.79
N ALA A 360 -2.01 11.64 -30.30
CA ALA A 360 -1.79 13.07 -30.52
C ALA A 360 -1.51 13.83 -29.21
N ASN A 361 -2.30 13.57 -28.15
CA ASN A 361 -2.12 14.20 -26.84
C ASN A 361 -0.78 13.79 -26.20
N ILE A 362 -0.38 12.52 -26.30
CA ILE A 362 0.93 12.03 -25.80
C ILE A 362 2.08 12.79 -26.47
N ASN A 363 2.05 12.89 -27.81
CA ASN A 363 3.08 13.57 -28.57
C ASN A 363 3.18 15.08 -28.26
N GLU A 364 2.03 15.74 -28.07
CA GLU A 364 1.99 17.14 -27.66
C GLU A 364 2.64 17.34 -26.27
N ARG A 365 2.32 16.46 -25.32
CA ARG A 365 2.89 16.50 -23.97
C ARG A 365 4.40 16.24 -23.98
N ARG A 366 4.88 15.22 -24.71
CA ARG A 366 6.33 14.94 -24.84
C ARG A 366 7.11 16.13 -25.43
N LYS A 367 6.59 16.78 -26.46
CA LYS A 367 7.20 18.00 -27.04
C LYS A 367 7.28 19.16 -26.05
N THR A 368 6.33 19.23 -25.12
CA THR A 368 6.31 20.26 -24.07
C THR A 368 7.36 19.98 -23.00
N TYR A 369 7.55 18.72 -22.61
CA TYR A 369 8.57 18.32 -21.65
C TYR A 369 9.99 18.41 -22.21
N ALA A 370 10.21 18.11 -23.49
CA ALA A 370 11.52 18.21 -24.13
C ALA A 370 12.03 19.66 -24.35
N ARG A 371 11.16 20.67 -24.16
CA ARG A 371 11.50 22.10 -24.32
C ARG A 371 11.76 22.83 -23.01
N ARG A 372 11.58 22.15 -21.88
CA ARG A 372 11.99 22.61 -20.54
C ARG A 372 13.28 21.91 -20.16
#